data_AF-A0A1I8A892-F1
#
_entry.id   AF-A0A1I8A892-F1
#
_cell.length_a   1.000
_cell.length_b   1.000
_cell.length_c   1.000
_cell.angle_alpha   90.00
_cell.angle_beta   90.00
_cell.angle_gamma   90.00
#
_symmetry.space_group_name_H-M   'P 1'
#
loop_
_entity.id
_entity.type
_entity.pdbx_description
1 polymer ?
#
loop_
_entity_poly.entity_id
_entity_poly.type
_entity_poly.pdbx_seq_one_letter_code
_entity_poly.pdbx_strand_id
1 'polypeptide(L)'
;MQKFDYGTENSEKYGIATPPLYDISRVDVDTYLFWSEKDWLADKKDIETGIIGKETKDKLNPKVLRGNYELKDFNHMDFIWGTRAANEIYKPIIKIIDEDFRRKH
;
A
#
# COMPACT_ATOMS: atom_id res chain seq x y z
N MET A 1 -10.73 3.53 -3.71
CA MET A 1 -11.16 2.38 -2.88
C MET A 1 -12.37 2.77 -2.05
N GLN A 2 -13.27 1.83 -1.71
CA GLN A 2 -14.49 2.11 -0.94
C GLN A 2 -14.76 1.04 0.11
N LYS A 3 -15.60 1.36 1.09
CA LYS A 3 -16.15 0.37 2.02
C LYS A 3 -16.99 -0.68 1.29
N PHE A 4 -17.22 -1.82 1.93
CA PHE A 4 -18.06 -2.88 1.38
C PHE A 4 -19.48 -2.36 1.07
N ASP A 5 -20.08 -2.82 -0.02
CA ASP A 5 -21.44 -2.45 -0.39
C ASP A 5 -22.43 -3.47 0.17
N TYR A 6 -23.14 -3.08 1.23
CA TYR A 6 -24.22 -3.87 1.83
C TYR A 6 -25.58 -3.65 1.15
N GLY A 7 -25.63 -2.93 0.02
CA GLY A 7 -26.86 -2.62 -0.70
C GLY A 7 -27.82 -1.79 0.16
N THR A 8 -29.01 -2.33 0.42
CA THR A 8 -30.06 -1.64 1.19
C THR A 8 -29.67 -1.36 2.64
N GLU A 9 -28.73 -2.12 3.20
CA GLU A 9 -28.27 -1.95 4.58
C GLU A 9 -27.18 -0.87 4.72
N ASN A 10 -26.72 -0.26 3.62
CA ASN A 10 -25.68 0.78 3.66
C ASN A 10 -26.08 1.96 4.56
N SER A 11 -27.34 2.40 4.49
CA SER A 11 -27.83 3.52 5.31
C SER A 11 -27.78 3.20 6.80
N GLU A 12 -28.04 1.95 7.21
CA GLU A 12 -27.93 1.52 8.60
C GLU A 12 -26.46 1.43 9.05
N LYS A 13 -25.58 0.89 8.20
CA LYS A 13 -24.16 0.69 8.51
C LYS A 13 -23.32 1.97 8.47
N TYR A 14 -23.63 2.88 7.54
CA TYR A 14 -22.78 4.03 7.19
C TYR A 14 -23.48 5.37 7.35
N GLY A 15 -24.80 5.40 7.59
CA GLY A 15 -25.59 6.63 7.62
C GLY A 15 -25.87 7.24 6.24
N ILE A 16 -25.36 6.63 5.16
CA ILE A 16 -25.54 7.05 3.77
C ILE A 16 -25.81 5.83 2.88
N ALA A 17 -26.56 6.02 1.79
CA ALA A 17 -26.97 4.91 0.92
C ALA A 17 -25.82 4.33 0.07
N THR A 18 -24.76 5.11 -0.16
CA THR A 18 -23.59 4.70 -0.93
C THR A 18 -22.42 4.39 0.01
N PRO A 19 -21.62 3.34 -0.25
CA PRO A 19 -20.46 3.04 0.57
C PRO A 19 -19.46 4.21 0.56
N PRO A 20 -19.00 4.69 1.73
CA PRO A 20 -17.99 5.73 1.80
C PRO A 20 -16.69 5.33 1.08
N LEU A 21 -16.06 6.30 0.41
CA LEU A 21 -14.73 6.13 -0.16
C LEU A 21 -13.65 6.17 0.93
N TYR A 22 -12.58 5.39 0.73
CA TYR A 22 -11.36 5.52 1.51
C TYR A 22 -10.46 6.58 0.89
N ASP A 23 -10.26 7.67 1.63
CA ASP A 23 -9.31 8.72 1.27
C ASP A 23 -7.93 8.39 1.84
N ILE A 24 -7.08 7.77 1.02
CA ILE A 24 -5.71 7.42 1.40
C ILE A 24 -4.75 8.60 1.42
N SER A 25 -5.17 9.80 0.98
CA SER A 25 -4.37 11.01 1.14
C SER A 25 -4.25 11.43 2.61
N ARG A 26 -5.16 10.94 3.45
CA ARG A 26 -5.19 11.16 4.91
C ARG A 26 -4.29 10.23 5.71
N VAL A 27 -3.64 9.26 5.07
CA VAL A 27 -2.62 8.45 5.74
C VAL A 27 -1.46 9.36 6.15
N ASP A 28 -1.15 9.38 7.44
CA ASP A 28 -0.16 10.25 8.08
C ASP A 28 1.05 9.48 8.65
N VAL A 29 1.13 8.18 8.39
CA VAL A 29 2.19 7.29 8.88
C VAL A 29 3.24 7.06 7.79
N ASP A 30 4.51 7.14 8.18
CA ASP A 30 5.65 6.81 7.31
C ASP A 30 5.47 5.41 6.69
N THR A 31 5.45 5.37 5.36
CA THR A 31 5.06 4.21 4.55
C THR A 31 6.20 3.83 3.61
N TYR A 32 6.51 2.53 3.55
CA TYR A 32 7.48 1.94 2.63
C TYR A 32 6.75 0.95 1.73
N LEU A 33 6.79 1.19 0.42
CA LEU A 33 6.06 0.41 -0.57
C LEU A 33 6.99 -0.56 -1.28
N PHE A 34 6.67 -1.84 -1.23
CA PHE A 34 7.31 -2.89 -2.05
C PHE A 34 6.24 -3.43 -3.01
N TRP A 35 6.55 -3.47 -4.30
CA TRP A 35 5.62 -3.91 -5.34
C TRP A 35 6.37 -4.52 -6.52
N SER A 36 5.67 -5.17 -7.45
CA SER A 36 6.28 -5.73 -8.66
C SER A 36 5.31 -5.69 -9.81
N GLU A 37 5.80 -5.43 -11.02
CA GLU A 37 4.99 -5.48 -12.24
C GLU A 37 4.38 -6.87 -12.51
N LYS A 38 4.99 -7.95 -11.99
CA LYS A 38 4.47 -9.31 -12.14
C LYS A 38 3.47 -9.72 -11.06
N ASP A 39 3.10 -8.81 -10.16
CA ASP A 39 1.99 -9.03 -9.25
C ASP A 39 0.67 -8.81 -9.98
N TRP A 40 0.02 -9.92 -10.32
CA TRP A 40 -1.32 -9.94 -10.93
C TRP A 40 -2.46 -9.45 -10.03
N LEU A 41 -2.27 -9.36 -8.71
CA LEU A 41 -3.29 -8.92 -7.76
C LEU A 41 -3.09 -7.45 -7.37
N ALA A 42 -1.85 -7.03 -7.18
CA ALA A 42 -1.48 -5.64 -6.97
C ALA A 42 -0.69 -5.13 -8.19
N ASP A 43 -1.38 -5.00 -9.31
CA ASP A 43 -0.74 -4.72 -10.58
C ASP A 43 -0.10 -3.32 -10.63
N LYS A 44 0.81 -3.14 -11.58
CA LYS A 44 1.51 -1.87 -11.79
C LYS A 44 0.56 -0.69 -11.96
N LYS A 45 -0.59 -0.89 -12.60
CA LYS A 45 -1.54 0.19 -12.87
C LYS A 45 -2.22 0.64 -11.58
N ASP A 46 -2.59 -0.27 -10.69
CA ASP A 46 -3.17 0.05 -9.39
C ASP A 46 -2.17 0.79 -8.51
N ILE A 47 -0.89 0.41 -8.55
CA ILE A 47 0.18 1.14 -7.86
C ILE A 47 0.36 2.54 -8.46
N GLU A 48 0.61 2.62 -9.77
CA GLU A 48 0.96 3.86 -10.47
C GLU A 48 -0.19 4.83 -10.64
N THR A 49 -1.45 4.40 -10.52
CA THR A 49 -2.62 5.29 -10.66
C THR A 49 -3.42 5.42 -9.37
N GLY A 50 -3.51 4.34 -8.59
CA GLY A 50 -4.34 4.26 -7.38
C GLY A 50 -3.61 4.61 -6.09
N ILE A 51 -2.31 4.33 -5.97
CA ILE A 51 -1.56 4.54 -4.71
C ILE A 51 -0.62 5.73 -4.79
N ILE A 52 0.28 5.77 -5.79
CA ILE A 52 1.33 6.80 -5.91
C ILE A 52 1.12 7.74 -7.10
N GLY A 53 0.10 7.49 -7.91
CA GLY A 53 -0.15 8.17 -9.18
C GLY A 53 -0.52 9.63 -9.07
N LYS A 54 -0.22 10.43 -10.10
CA LYS A 54 -0.56 11.86 -10.11
C LYS A 54 -2.05 12.13 -10.39
N GLU A 55 -2.73 11.19 -11.04
CA GLU A 55 -4.04 11.35 -11.66
C GLU A 55 -5.23 11.29 -10.69
N THR A 56 -5.05 10.71 -9.50
CA THR A 56 -6.12 10.57 -8.50
C THR A 56 -5.96 11.60 -7.38
N LYS A 57 -7.10 12.16 -6.92
CA LYS A 57 -7.13 13.06 -5.75
C LYS A 57 -6.89 12.30 -4.45
N ASP A 58 -7.36 11.06 -4.39
CA ASP A 58 -7.28 10.16 -3.24
C ASP A 58 -6.03 9.26 -3.35
N LYS A 59 -4.85 9.86 -3.45
CA LYS A 59 -3.55 9.15 -3.51
C LYS A 59 -2.79 9.29 -2.21
N LEU A 60 -1.85 8.39 -1.97
CA LEU A 60 -0.97 8.47 -0.80
C LEU A 60 -0.21 9.80 -0.79
N ASN A 61 -0.19 10.46 0.37
CA ASN A 61 0.56 11.70 0.53
C ASN A 61 2.06 11.45 0.28
N PRO A 62 2.69 12.09 -0.73
CA PRO A 62 4.10 11.85 -1.03
C PRO A 62 5.04 12.15 0.14
N LYS A 63 4.62 12.95 1.13
CA LYS A 63 5.40 13.26 2.33
C LYS A 63 5.58 12.08 3.27
N VAL A 64 4.66 11.11 3.24
CA VAL A 64 4.71 9.92 4.09
C VAL A 64 5.34 8.74 3.37
N LEU A 65 5.49 8.77 2.05
CA LEU A 65 6.17 7.73 1.29
C LEU A 65 7.69 7.83 1.49
N ARG A 66 8.24 7.01 2.39
CA ARG A 66 9.66 6.97 2.74
C ARG A 66 10.49 6.05 1.86
N GLY A 67 9.85 5.09 1.20
CA GLY A 67 10.51 4.19 0.25
C GLY A 67 9.52 3.64 -0.78
N ASN A 68 10.01 3.45 -2.00
CA ASN A 68 9.26 2.87 -3.12
C ASN A 68 10.20 1.90 -3.86
N TYR A 69 9.92 0.61 -3.75
CA TYR A 69 10.80 -0.46 -4.20
C TYR A 69 10.04 -1.36 -5.18
N GLU A 70 10.36 -1.22 -6.46
CA GLU A 70 9.89 -2.14 -7.50
C GLU A 70 10.82 -3.36 -7.54
N LEU A 71 10.30 -4.52 -7.14
CA LEU A 71 10.99 -5.80 -7.19
C LEU A 71 10.82 -6.43 -8.56
N LYS A 72 11.90 -6.96 -9.12
CA LYS A 72 11.87 -7.61 -10.42
C LYS A 72 11.39 -9.05 -10.28
N ASP A 73 10.43 -9.45 -11.11
CA ASP A 73 9.93 -10.83 -11.23
C ASP A 73 9.36 -11.42 -9.93
N PHE A 74 8.64 -10.62 -9.13
CA PHE A 74 7.87 -11.08 -7.98
C PHE A 74 6.39 -11.17 -8.37
N ASN A 75 5.76 -12.31 -8.13
CA ASN A 75 4.30 -12.41 -8.10
C ASN A 75 3.80 -12.11 -6.67
N HIS A 76 2.46 -12.12 -6.48
CA HIS A 76 1.86 -11.81 -5.19
C HIS A 76 2.33 -12.70 -4.02
N MET A 77 2.54 -13.99 -4.28
CA MET A 77 2.95 -14.94 -3.24
C MET A 77 4.45 -14.89 -2.96
N ASP A 78 5.26 -14.36 -3.89
CA ASP A 78 6.70 -14.24 -3.70
C ASP A 78 7.06 -13.28 -2.55
N PHE A 79 6.20 -12.33 -2.21
CA PHE A 79 6.39 -11.44 -1.05
C PHE A 79 6.35 -12.20 0.29
N ILE A 80 5.74 -13.38 0.34
CA ILE A 80 5.56 -14.19 1.55
C ILE A 80 6.38 -15.48 1.49
N TRP A 81 6.37 -16.18 0.35
CA TRP A 81 6.96 -17.52 0.19
C TRP A 81 8.08 -17.58 -0.85
N GLY A 82 8.40 -16.46 -1.49
CA GLY A 82 9.47 -16.41 -2.48
C GLY A 82 10.82 -16.68 -1.83
N THR A 83 11.65 -17.51 -2.48
CA THR A 83 13.01 -17.81 -1.98
C THR A 83 13.91 -16.58 -1.90
N ARG A 84 13.56 -15.51 -2.63
CA ARG A 84 14.24 -14.21 -2.63
C ARG A 84 13.71 -13.23 -1.57
N ALA A 85 12.54 -13.49 -0.98
CA ALA A 85 11.84 -12.56 -0.07
C ALA A 85 12.68 -12.17 1.15
N ALA A 86 13.41 -13.13 1.73
CA ALA A 86 14.27 -12.86 2.88
C ALA A 86 15.36 -11.82 2.58
N ASN A 87 15.96 -11.88 1.39
CA ASN A 87 17.05 -10.98 1.00
C ASN A 87 16.54 -9.65 0.46
N GLU A 88 15.50 -9.66 -0.36
CA GLU A 88 15.03 -8.49 -1.09
C GLU A 88 13.95 -7.69 -0.33
N ILE A 89 13.30 -8.29 0.69
CA ILE A 89 12.22 -7.64 1.46
C ILE A 89 12.54 -7.63 2.96
N TYR A 90 12.71 -8.79 3.59
CA TYR A 90 12.72 -8.86 5.06
C TYR A 90 13.97 -8.24 5.67
N LYS A 91 15.16 -8.53 5.13
CA LYS A 91 16.41 -7.90 5.57
C LYS A 91 16.38 -6.36 5.40
N PRO A 92 15.94 -5.79 4.26
CA PRO A 92 15.70 -4.36 4.12
C PRO A 92 14.74 -3.79 5.16
N ILE A 93 13.60 -4.45 5.42
CA ILE A 93 12.63 -4.01 6.44
C ILE A 93 13.27 -3.97 7.83
N ILE A 94 13.98 -5.02 8.23
CA ILE A 94 14.67 -5.08 9.53
C ILE A 94 15.66 -3.92 9.65
N LYS A 95 16.43 -3.64 8.60
CA LYS A 95 17.38 -2.52 8.58
C LYS A 95 16.67 -1.17 8.73
N ILE A 96 15.55 -0.96 8.04
CA ILE A 96 14.76 0.27 8.13
C ILE A 96 14.25 0.47 9.56
N ILE A 97 13.71 -0.57 10.18
CA ILE A 97 13.20 -0.53 11.57
C ILE A 97 14.33 -0.20 12.55
N ASP A 98 15.49 -0.85 12.40
CA ASP A 98 16.65 -0.62 13.27
C ASP A 98 17.25 0.79 13.11
N GLU A 99 17.27 1.33 11.89
CA GLU A 99 17.65 2.72 11.65
C GLU A 99 16.67 3.73 12.25
N ASP A 100 15.36 3.49 12.14
CA ASP A 100 14.33 4.36 12.75
C ASP A 100 14.40 4.32 14.27
N PHE A 101 14.58 3.13 14.85
CA PHE A 101 14.74 2.95 16.30
C PHE A 101 15.95 3.73 16.82
N ARG A 102 17.10 3.65 16.13
CA ARG A 102 18.32 4.40 16.48
C ARG A 102 18.26 5.90 16.24
N ARG A 103 17.32 6.42 15.45
CA ARG A 103 17.12 7.87 15.28
C ARG A 103 16.29 8.48 16.41
N LYS A 104 15.46 7.67 17.06
CA LYS A 104 14.53 8.11 18.12
C LYS A 104 15.16 8.08 19.52
N HIS A 105 16.33 7.46 19.67
CA HIS A 105 17.06 7.28 20.93
C HIS A 105 18.53 7.66 20.72
#